data_AF-A0A1E3AAU1-F1
#
_entry.id   AF-A0A1E3AAU1-F1
#
_cell.length_a   1.000
_cell.length_b   1.000
_cell.length_c   1.000
_cell.angle_alpha   90.00
_cell.angle_beta   90.00
_cell.angle_gamma   90.00
#
_symmetry.space_group_name_H-M   'P 1'
#
loop_
_entity.id
_entity.type
_entity.pdbx_description
1 polymer ?
#
loop_
_entity_poly.entity_id
_entity_poly.type
_entity_poly.pdbx_seq_one_letter_code
_entity_poly.pdbx_strand_id
1 'polypeptide(L)'
;MALIECPECGGKVSDKAPMCIHCGYPLQQSRETEMPQIQYCPYCGKQNSIESTFCGYCGRSFIKGEESHEVILKEDTSSDDTDLMSFKKELDLPEDSVKLQQAQLLQQKKMLEEQKRQYDAQAKCPKCGSSSLSGGKQGFGVGKAVAGAVFLGGVGLLAGGIGANKTVVTCLNCGYKFKL
;
A
#
# COMPACT_ATOMS: atom_id res chain seq x y z
N MET A 1 -23.59 -34.71 -17.01
CA MET A 1 -23.22 -33.43 -17.66
C MET A 1 -24.22 -33.23 -18.77
N ALA A 2 -25.03 -32.19 -18.70
CA ALA A 2 -26.00 -31.90 -19.74
C ALA A 2 -25.36 -30.92 -20.72
N LEU A 3 -25.51 -31.16 -22.02
CA LEU A 3 -25.14 -30.16 -23.01
C LEU A 3 -26.34 -29.22 -23.19
N ILE A 4 -26.11 -27.93 -23.00
CA ILE A 4 -27.05 -26.85 -23.30
C ILE A 4 -26.68 -26.21 -24.63
N GLU A 5 -27.64 -25.61 -25.30
CA GLU A 5 -27.40 -24.85 -26.52
C GLU A 5 -27.15 -23.39 -26.16
N CYS A 6 -26.07 -22.81 -26.71
CA CYS A 6 -25.74 -21.41 -26.51
C CYS A 6 -26.80 -20.53 -27.18
N PRO A 7 -27.40 -19.55 -26.48
CA PRO A 7 -28.47 -18.71 -27.03
C PRO A 7 -27.99 -17.79 -28.18
N GLU A 8 -26.70 -17.48 -28.25
CA GLU A 8 -26.16 -16.61 -29.29
C GLU A 8 -25.76 -17.36 -30.57
N CYS A 9 -25.10 -18.51 -30.44
CA CYS A 9 -24.52 -19.21 -31.59
C CYS A 9 -25.13 -20.58 -31.87
N GLY A 10 -26.03 -21.08 -31.01
CA GLY A 10 -26.61 -22.42 -31.13
C GLY A 10 -25.63 -23.57 -30.88
N GLY A 11 -24.37 -23.29 -30.55
CA GLY A 11 -23.36 -24.30 -30.25
C GLY A 11 -23.69 -25.07 -28.98
N LYS A 12 -23.40 -26.38 -28.95
CA LYS A 12 -23.63 -27.24 -27.78
C LYS A 12 -22.49 -27.10 -26.79
N VAL A 13 -22.79 -26.66 -25.57
CA VAL A 13 -21.82 -26.36 -24.51
C VAL A 13 -22.24 -27.05 -23.21
N SER A 14 -21.28 -27.39 -22.34
CA SER A 14 -21.56 -27.91 -21.00
C SER A 14 -22.37 -26.92 -20.16
N ASP A 15 -23.36 -27.42 -19.42
CA ASP A 15 -24.19 -26.66 -18.45
C ASP A 15 -23.38 -25.98 -17.32
N LYS A 16 -22.10 -26.34 -17.18
CA LYS A 16 -21.17 -25.79 -16.18
C LYS A 16 -20.12 -24.85 -16.77
N ALA A 17 -20.08 -24.66 -18.09
CA ALA A 17 -19.04 -23.82 -18.70
C ALA A 17 -19.29 -22.34 -18.36
N PRO A 18 -18.28 -21.58 -17.92
CA PRO A 18 -18.42 -20.14 -17.67
C PRO A 18 -18.75 -19.36 -18.94
N MET A 19 -18.25 -19.82 -20.08
CA MET A 19 -18.46 -19.22 -21.40
C MET A 19 -18.57 -20.27 -22.49
N CYS A 20 -19.27 -19.92 -23.56
CA CYS A 20 -19.41 -20.71 -24.77
C CYS A 20 -18.08 -20.80 -25.50
N ILE A 21 -17.60 -22.02 -25.78
CA ILE A 21 -16.35 -22.25 -26.49
C ILE A 21 -16.42 -21.86 -27.99
N HIS A 22 -17.63 -21.74 -28.55
CA HIS A 22 -17.82 -21.48 -29.97
C HIS A 22 -17.86 -19.98 -30.30
N CYS A 23 -18.49 -19.15 -29.44
CA CYS A 23 -18.63 -17.71 -29.69
C CYS A 23 -18.16 -16.81 -28.54
N GLY A 24 -17.79 -17.38 -27.39
CA GLY A 24 -17.39 -16.62 -26.21
C GLY A 24 -18.52 -16.08 -25.34
N TYR A 25 -19.79 -16.40 -25.65
CA TYR A 25 -20.93 -15.92 -24.86
C TYR A 25 -20.91 -16.46 -23.40
N PRO A 26 -21.04 -15.61 -22.37
CA PRO A 26 -21.03 -16.06 -20.97
C PRO A 26 -22.29 -16.86 -20.62
N LEU A 27 -22.13 -18.12 -20.19
CA LEU A 27 -23.26 -19.05 -19.89
C LEU A 27 -23.57 -19.15 -18.39
N GLN A 28 -22.65 -18.71 -17.52
CA GLN A 28 -22.89 -18.62 -16.08
C GLN A 28 -23.35 -17.21 -15.69
N GLN A 29 -24.67 -16.99 -15.66
CA GLN A 29 -25.26 -15.91 -14.88
C GLN A 29 -25.48 -16.39 -13.44
N SER A 30 -24.73 -15.79 -12.51
CA SER A 30 -24.95 -15.72 -11.07
C SER A 30 -25.22 -17.04 -10.31
N ARG A 31 -24.17 -17.60 -9.69
CA ARG A 31 -24.30 -18.26 -8.37
C ARG A 31 -23.14 -17.78 -7.49
N GLU A 32 -23.52 -17.03 -6.46
CA GLU A 32 -22.70 -16.53 -5.35
C GLU A 32 -21.40 -15.81 -5.74
N THR A 33 -21.53 -14.67 -6.40
CA THR A 33 -20.64 -13.56 -6.02
C THR A 33 -21.35 -12.86 -4.89
N GLU A 34 -20.85 -13.06 -3.67
CA GLU A 34 -21.26 -12.37 -2.45
C GLU A 34 -21.51 -10.90 -2.81
N MET A 35 -22.78 -10.47 -2.81
CA MET A 35 -23.09 -9.04 -2.94
C MET A 35 -22.37 -8.36 -1.79
N PRO A 36 -21.42 -7.42 -2.03
CA PRO A 36 -20.75 -6.75 -0.93
C PRO A 36 -21.83 -6.02 -0.14
N GLN A 37 -22.12 -6.52 1.05
CA GLN A 37 -23.12 -5.94 1.93
C GLN A 37 -22.51 -4.62 2.45
N ILE A 38 -22.91 -3.50 1.84
CA ILE A 38 -22.37 -2.16 2.13
C ILE A 38 -23.17 -1.51 3.26
N GLN A 39 -22.48 -0.99 4.27
CA GLN A 39 -23.02 -0.14 5.33
C GLN A 39 -22.40 1.26 5.28
N TYR A 40 -23.07 2.26 5.84
CA TYR A 40 -22.54 3.61 5.96
C TYR A 40 -22.01 3.87 7.36
N CYS A 41 -20.88 4.58 7.47
CA CYS A 41 -20.30 4.92 8.76
C CYS A 41 -21.15 5.98 9.48
N PRO A 42 -21.64 5.73 10.71
CA PRO A 42 -22.48 6.68 11.43
C PRO A 42 -21.72 7.95 11.83
N TYR A 43 -20.39 7.91 11.89
CA TYR A 43 -19.57 9.04 12.31
C TYR A 43 -19.12 9.94 11.15
N CYS A 44 -18.96 9.41 9.94
CA CYS A 44 -18.40 10.17 8.81
C CYS A 44 -19.17 10.04 7.49
N GLY A 45 -20.25 9.25 7.47
CA GLY A 45 -21.15 9.08 6.32
C GLY A 45 -20.58 8.30 5.14
N LYS A 46 -19.34 7.78 5.22
CA LYS A 46 -18.73 7.04 4.11
C LYS A 46 -19.12 5.56 4.11
N GLN A 47 -19.23 5.00 2.91
CA GLN A 47 -19.55 3.61 2.67
C GLN A 47 -18.40 2.70 3.14
N ASN A 48 -18.76 1.57 3.72
CA ASN A 48 -17.83 0.55 4.15
C ASN A 48 -18.46 -0.84 4.05
N SER A 49 -17.63 -1.89 4.05
CA SER A 49 -18.13 -3.27 4.07
C SER A 49 -18.74 -3.62 5.43
N ILE A 50 -19.79 -4.44 5.46
CA ILE A 50 -20.45 -4.90 6.69
C ILE A 50 -19.52 -5.72 7.59
N GLU A 51 -18.53 -6.39 7.00
CA GLU A 51 -17.51 -7.17 7.72
C GLU A 51 -16.37 -6.33 8.29
N SER A 52 -16.27 -5.06 7.91
CA SER A 52 -15.22 -4.20 8.46
C SER A 52 -15.49 -3.93 9.93
N THR A 53 -14.51 -4.21 10.78
CA THR A 53 -14.55 -3.84 12.21
C THR A 53 -14.30 -2.35 12.40
N PHE A 54 -13.61 -1.68 11.45
CA PHE A 54 -13.24 -0.28 11.54
C PHE A 54 -13.53 0.49 10.25
N CYS A 55 -13.84 1.78 10.40
CA CYS A 55 -14.02 2.69 9.27
C CYS A 55 -12.68 3.01 8.60
N GLY A 56 -12.51 2.63 7.32
CA GLY A 56 -11.30 2.91 6.55
C GLY A 56 -11.00 4.39 6.29
N TYR A 57 -11.91 5.30 6.63
CA TYR A 57 -11.74 6.73 6.40
C TYR A 57 -11.56 7.56 7.69
N CYS A 58 -12.29 7.23 8.75
CA CYS A 58 -12.23 7.98 10.02
C CYS A 58 -11.60 7.18 11.16
N GLY A 59 -11.33 5.89 10.97
CA GLY A 59 -10.64 5.02 11.93
C GLY A 59 -11.50 4.52 13.11
N ARG A 60 -12.78 4.91 13.20
CA ARG A 60 -13.66 4.46 14.31
C ARG A 60 -14.17 3.03 14.12
N SER A 61 -14.31 2.30 15.22
CA SER A 61 -14.84 0.93 15.23
C SER A 61 -16.35 0.87 15.04
N PHE A 62 -16.83 -0.19 14.38
CA PHE A 62 -18.24 -0.59 14.31
C PHE A 62 -18.48 -1.67 15.37
N ILE A 63 -18.78 -1.27 16.61
CA ILE A 63 -19.12 -2.24 17.65
C ILE A 63 -20.52 -2.78 17.34
N LYS A 64 -20.61 -3.93 16.67
CA LYS A 64 -21.84 -4.72 16.58
C LYS A 64 -21.78 -5.75 17.72
N GLY A 65 -22.57 -5.50 18.76
CA GLY A 65 -22.72 -6.43 19.87
C GLY A 65 -23.60 -7.60 19.45
N GLU A 66 -23.05 -8.81 19.51
CA GLU A 66 -23.82 -10.04 19.66
C GLU A 66 -23.39 -10.68 21.00
N GLU A 67 -24.28 -10.51 21.98
CA GLU A 67 -24.57 -11.23 23.25
C GLU A 67 -23.63 -12.41 23.63
N SER A 68 -23.19 -12.68 24.86
CA SER A 68 -23.55 -12.26 26.22
C SER A 68 -22.49 -12.83 27.18
N HIS A 69 -22.01 -12.05 28.15
CA HIS A 69 -21.67 -12.59 29.46
C HIS A 69 -21.95 -11.51 30.50
N GLU A 70 -22.90 -11.84 31.35
CA GLU A 70 -23.53 -11.03 32.37
C GLU A 70 -22.49 -10.47 33.36
N VAL A 71 -22.41 -9.14 33.48
CA VAL A 71 -22.10 -8.50 34.75
C VAL A 71 -23.06 -7.35 34.92
N ILE A 72 -24.02 -7.58 35.82
CA ILE A 72 -24.95 -6.59 36.35
C ILE A 72 -24.14 -5.46 36.99
N LEU A 73 -24.23 -4.25 36.44
CA LEU A 73 -23.96 -3.03 37.19
C LEU A 73 -25.31 -2.39 37.51
N LYS A 74 -25.80 -2.66 38.71
CA LYS A 74 -26.73 -1.74 39.38
C LYS A 74 -25.86 -0.62 39.95
N GLU A 75 -25.98 0.56 39.36
CA GLU A 75 -25.74 1.79 40.10
C GLU A 75 -26.91 1.95 41.05
N ASP A 76 -26.67 1.82 42.35
CA ASP A 76 -27.50 2.47 43.36
C ASP A 76 -26.57 3.06 44.42
N THR A 77 -26.62 4.38 44.45
CA THR A 77 -26.01 5.30 45.39
C THR A 77 -26.34 4.96 46.85
N SER A 78 -25.31 4.91 47.70
CA SER A 78 -25.35 5.53 49.03
C SER A 78 -23.96 5.50 49.64
N SER A 79 -23.42 6.68 49.92
CA SER A 79 -22.64 7.02 51.11
C SER A 79 -21.98 5.85 51.85
N ASP A 80 -20.66 5.72 51.70
CA ASP A 80 -19.78 5.59 52.85
C ASP A 80 -18.34 5.85 52.39
N ASP A 81 -17.73 6.86 52.99
CA ASP A 81 -16.34 7.24 52.87
C ASP A 81 -15.43 6.04 53.15
N THR A 82 -14.75 5.50 52.13
CA THR A 82 -13.48 4.79 52.35
C THR A 82 -12.54 4.97 51.17
N ASP A 83 -11.34 5.47 51.50
CA ASP A 83 -10.25 5.84 50.61
C ASP A 83 -9.87 4.78 49.57
N LEU A 84 -10.21 5.04 48.31
CA LEU A 84 -9.70 4.32 47.15
C LEU A 84 -8.35 4.91 46.68
N MET A 85 -7.38 5.01 47.60
CA MET A 85 -6.00 5.45 47.33
C MET A 85 -4.93 4.46 47.85
N SER A 86 -5.30 3.21 48.11
CA SER A 86 -4.42 2.26 48.82
C SER A 86 -4.02 0.99 48.06
N PHE A 87 -4.28 0.89 46.74
CA PHE A 87 -3.74 -0.21 45.91
C PHE A 87 -2.50 0.17 45.08
N LYS A 88 -1.69 1.10 45.57
CA LYS A 88 -0.28 1.22 45.14
C LYS A 88 0.60 0.36 46.04
N LYS A 89 0.32 -0.95 46.02
CA LYS A 89 1.20 -1.95 46.64
C LYS A 89 2.42 -2.09 45.75
N GLU A 90 3.55 -1.61 46.28
CA GLU A 90 4.93 -1.96 45.93
C GLU A 90 5.04 -3.11 44.91
N LEU A 91 5.03 -2.75 43.62
CA LEU A 91 5.94 -3.43 42.72
C LEU A 91 7.31 -2.84 43.04
N ASP A 92 8.04 -3.54 43.90
CA ASP A 92 9.50 -3.51 43.94
C ASP A 92 10.02 -4.05 42.59
N LEU A 93 9.72 -3.33 41.51
CA LEU A 93 10.45 -3.43 40.27
C LEU A 93 11.78 -2.76 40.60
N PRO A 94 12.90 -3.51 40.65
CA PRO A 94 14.20 -2.92 40.92
C PRO A 94 14.38 -1.77 39.93
N GLU A 95 14.46 -0.53 40.43
CA GLU A 95 14.47 0.69 39.61
C GLU A 95 15.54 0.62 38.50
N ASP A 96 16.58 -0.17 38.72
CA ASP A 96 17.65 -0.47 37.77
C ASP A 96 17.15 -1.11 36.48
N SER A 97 16.17 -2.02 36.54
CA SER A 97 15.64 -2.72 35.35
C SER A 97 14.86 -1.78 34.42
N VAL A 98 14.06 -0.88 35.00
CA VAL A 98 13.24 0.09 34.26
C VAL A 98 14.12 1.19 33.65
N LYS A 99 15.14 1.67 34.40
CA LYS A 99 16.13 2.64 33.89
C LYS A 99 16.92 2.06 32.71
N LEU A 100 17.31 0.78 32.79
CA LEU A 100 18.01 0.09 31.70
C LEU A 100 17.12 -0.08 30.46
N GLN A 101 15.85 -0.45 30.65
CA GLN A 101 14.89 -0.61 29.56
C GLN A 101 14.60 0.73 28.85
N GLN A 102 14.50 1.82 29.61
CA GLN A 102 14.36 3.18 29.05
C GLN A 102 15.60 3.63 28.27
N ALA A 103 16.80 3.31 28.76
CA ALA A 103 18.05 3.61 28.06
C ALA A 103 18.17 2.86 26.73
N GLN A 104 17.77 1.59 26.69
CA GLN A 104 17.74 0.78 25.46
C GLN A 104 16.76 1.34 24.42
N LEU A 105 15.56 1.75 24.85
CA LEU A 105 14.58 2.38 23.96
C LEU A 105 15.08 3.70 23.39
N LEU A 106 15.79 4.50 24.19
CA LEU A 106 16.36 5.78 23.74
C LEU A 106 17.47 5.57 22.70
N GLN A 107 18.29 4.52 22.86
CA GLN A 107 19.28 4.11 21.87
C GLN A 107 18.62 3.67 20.56
N GLN A 108 17.56 2.87 20.64
CA GLN A 108 16.83 2.40 19.46
C GLN A 108 16.17 3.55 18.68
N LYS A 109 15.60 4.54 19.40
CA LYS A 109 15.03 5.75 18.80
C LYS A 109 16.07 6.60 18.06
N LYS A 110 17.26 6.78 18.63
CA LYS A 110 18.36 7.52 17.98
C LYS A 110 18.80 6.86 16.66
N MET A 111 18.93 5.54 16.64
CA MET A 111 19.29 4.80 15.42
C MET A 111 18.22 4.94 14.33
N LEU A 112 16.94 4.91 14.71
CA LEU A 112 15.83 5.09 13.77
C LEU A 112 15.78 6.51 13.22
N GLU A 113 16.04 7.53 14.05
CA GLU A 113 16.07 8.93 13.62
C GLU A 113 17.20 9.18 12.62
N GLU A 114 18.38 8.59 12.84
CA GLU A 114 19.49 8.66 11.89
C GLU A 114 19.16 7.96 10.57
N GLN A 115 18.55 6.76 10.61
CA GLN A 115 18.05 6.12 9.39
C GLN A 115 17.02 6.98 8.66
N LYS A 116 16.11 7.63 9.39
CA LYS A 116 15.10 8.50 8.81
C LYS A 116 15.74 9.73 8.15
N ARG A 117 16.75 10.33 8.78
CA ARG A 117 17.55 11.42 8.20
C ARG A 117 18.24 10.99 6.90
N GLN A 118 18.86 9.80 6.89
CA GLN A 118 19.47 9.24 5.68
C GLN A 118 18.44 8.92 4.57
N TYR A 119 17.25 8.49 4.95
CA TYR A 119 16.15 8.22 4.00
C TYR A 119 15.55 9.51 3.42
N ASP A 120 15.43 10.57 4.22
CA ASP A 120 14.91 11.86 3.78
C ASP A 120 15.93 12.66 2.95
N ALA A 121 17.22 12.43 3.16
CA ALA A 121 18.28 12.98 2.32
C ALA A 121 18.38 12.29 0.93
N GLN A 122 17.83 11.08 0.76
CA GLN A 122 17.82 10.41 -0.54
C GLN A 122 16.83 11.06 -1.50
N ALA A 123 17.24 11.21 -2.76
CA ALA A 123 16.37 11.73 -3.82
C ALA A 123 15.17 10.79 -4.04
N LYS A 124 13.96 11.35 -4.01
CA LYS A 124 12.70 10.62 -4.19
C LYS A 124 12.09 10.92 -5.56
N CYS A 125 11.41 9.94 -6.15
CA CYS A 125 10.64 10.17 -7.36
C CYS A 125 9.47 11.14 -7.09
N PRO A 126 9.27 12.20 -7.89
CA PRO A 126 8.17 13.15 -7.70
C PRO A 126 6.78 12.55 -7.94
N LYS A 127 6.68 11.39 -8.60
CA LYS A 127 5.40 10.75 -8.93
C LYS A 127 4.96 9.72 -7.88
N CYS A 128 5.88 8.89 -7.38
CA CYS A 128 5.56 7.76 -6.50
C CYS A 128 6.32 7.76 -5.16
N GLY A 129 7.21 8.74 -4.92
CA GLY A 129 7.96 8.86 -3.67
C GLY A 129 9.07 7.83 -3.45
N SER A 130 9.30 6.91 -4.38
CA SER A 130 10.30 5.85 -4.24
C SER A 130 11.73 6.37 -4.41
N SER A 131 12.68 5.86 -3.63
CA SER A 131 14.12 6.17 -3.70
C SER A 131 14.88 5.36 -4.76
N SER A 132 14.23 4.39 -5.39
CA SER A 132 14.80 3.56 -6.47
C SER A 132 14.83 4.34 -7.79
N LEU A 133 15.88 5.14 -7.98
CA LEU A 133 16.13 5.93 -9.19
C LEU A 133 17.34 5.37 -9.95
N SER A 134 17.21 5.22 -11.27
CA SER A 134 18.29 4.83 -12.19
C SER A 134 18.67 6.02 -13.08
N GLY A 135 19.95 6.42 -13.04
CA GLY A 135 20.49 7.50 -13.87
C GLY A 135 21.06 6.96 -15.19
N GLY A 136 20.38 7.21 -16.31
CA GLY A 136 20.85 6.84 -17.64
C GLY A 136 21.29 8.05 -18.45
N LYS A 137 22.46 7.97 -19.10
CA LYS A 137 22.83 8.91 -20.17
C LYS A 137 22.04 8.55 -21.43
N GLN A 138 21.48 9.53 -22.14
CA GLN A 138 20.95 9.25 -23.49
C GLN A 138 22.11 8.77 -24.37
N GLY A 139 22.00 7.53 -24.86
CA GLY A 139 23.00 6.93 -25.73
C GLY A 139 23.24 7.80 -26.97
N PHE A 140 24.51 7.90 -27.37
CA PHE A 140 24.91 8.52 -28.63
C PHE A 140 24.09 7.89 -29.77
N GLY A 141 23.28 8.70 -30.44
CA GLY A 141 22.63 8.26 -31.66
C GLY A 141 23.70 7.99 -32.70
N VAL A 142 23.87 6.72 -33.10
CA VAL A 142 24.80 6.26 -34.15
C VAL A 142 24.70 7.12 -35.41
N GLY A 143 23.52 7.65 -35.74
CA GLY A 143 23.32 8.53 -36.90
C GLY A 143 24.10 9.86 -36.86
N LYS A 144 24.47 10.39 -35.69
CA LYS A 144 25.26 11.64 -35.60
C LYS A 144 26.76 11.43 -35.81
N ALA A 145 27.27 10.23 -35.52
CA ALA A 145 28.68 9.89 -35.74
C ALA A 145 29.00 9.68 -37.22
N VAL A 146 28.06 9.11 -37.98
CA VAL A 146 28.23 8.86 -39.43
C VAL A 146 28.30 10.17 -40.22
N ALA A 147 27.44 11.14 -39.91
CA ALA A 147 27.52 12.45 -40.54
C ALA A 147 28.86 13.16 -40.24
N GLY A 148 29.33 13.11 -38.99
CA GLY A 148 30.63 13.69 -38.61
C GLY A 148 31.84 13.03 -39.32
N ALA A 149 31.78 11.72 -39.56
CA ALA A 149 32.84 10.99 -40.28
C ALA A 149 32.87 11.31 -41.78
N VAL A 150 31.72 11.59 -42.39
CA VAL A 150 31.63 11.96 -43.81
C VAL A 150 32.09 13.40 -44.05
N PHE A 151 31.75 14.34 -43.16
CA PHE A 151 32.09 15.76 -43.34
C PHE A 151 33.50 16.13 -42.88
N LEU A 152 34.08 15.44 -41.90
CA LEU A 152 35.38 15.81 -41.30
C LEU A 152 36.45 14.70 -41.41
N GLY A 153 36.19 13.63 -42.16
CA GLY A 153 37.09 12.47 -42.26
C GLY A 153 37.21 11.70 -40.94
N GLY A 154 38.08 10.67 -40.88
CA GLY A 154 38.21 9.75 -39.74
C GLY A 154 38.50 10.38 -38.36
N VAL A 155 38.79 11.68 -38.31
CA VAL A 155 38.97 12.47 -37.07
C VAL A 155 37.62 12.92 -36.46
N GLY A 156 36.53 12.90 -37.25
CA GLY A 156 35.18 13.30 -36.82
C GLY A 156 34.51 12.37 -35.80
N LEU A 157 35.09 11.21 -35.50
CA LEU A 157 34.57 10.25 -34.50
C LEU A 157 34.77 10.72 -33.06
N LEU A 158 35.77 11.58 -32.79
CA LEU A 158 36.09 12.03 -31.43
C LEU A 158 35.37 13.33 -31.04
N ALA A 159 34.86 14.10 -32.00
CA ALA A 159 34.20 15.39 -31.74
C ALA A 159 32.71 15.29 -31.34
N GLY A 160 32.11 14.09 -31.37
CA GLY A 160 30.67 13.90 -31.14
C GLY A 160 30.19 14.00 -29.69
N GLY A 161 31.10 14.19 -28.72
CA GLY A 161 30.76 14.14 -27.28
C GLY A 161 30.33 15.44 -26.63
N ILE A 162 30.40 16.56 -27.33
CA ILE A 162 30.02 17.87 -26.78
C ILE A 162 28.53 18.08 -27.09
N GLY A 163 27.63 17.46 -26.33
CA GLY A 163 26.20 17.83 -26.38
C GLY A 163 25.14 16.78 -26.05
N ALA A 164 25.50 15.54 -25.68
CA ALA A 164 24.54 14.49 -25.33
C ALA A 164 24.27 14.34 -23.81
N ASN A 165 24.57 15.38 -23.01
CA ASN A 165 24.43 15.35 -21.54
C ASN A 165 23.00 15.67 -21.06
N LYS A 166 21.98 15.04 -21.66
CA LYS A 166 20.66 15.00 -21.02
C LYS A 166 20.63 13.74 -20.14
N THR A 167 21.09 13.87 -18.89
CA THR A 167 20.94 12.82 -17.87
C THR A 167 19.47 12.70 -17.54
N VAL A 168 18.85 11.61 -17.99
CA VAL A 168 17.45 11.32 -17.70
C VAL A 168 17.43 10.37 -16.52
N VAL A 169 16.89 10.83 -15.40
CA VAL A 169 16.66 9.99 -14.23
C VAL A 169 15.33 9.27 -14.42
N THR A 170 15.37 7.95 -14.35
CA THR A 170 14.20 7.08 -14.48
C THR A 170 13.90 6.41 -13.15
N CYS A 171 12.68 6.54 -12.65
CA CYS A 171 12.25 5.79 -11.48
C CYS A 171 12.00 4.32 -11.86
N LEU A 172 12.60 3.38 -11.12
CA LEU A 172 12.44 1.95 -11.35
C LEU A 172 11.08 1.42 -10.87
N ASN A 173 10.44 2.11 -9.93
CA ASN A 173 9.16 1.66 -9.37
C ASN A 173 7.95 2.06 -10.23
N CYS A 174 7.96 3.27 -10.80
CA CYS A 174 6.83 3.77 -11.60
C CYS A 174 7.16 4.07 -13.07
N GLY A 175 8.42 3.92 -13.51
CA GLY A 175 8.86 4.19 -14.88
C GLY A 175 8.89 5.68 -15.27
N TYR A 176 8.59 6.60 -14.34
CA TYR A 176 8.58 8.03 -14.62
C TYR A 176 9.99 8.55 -14.92
N LYS A 177 10.13 9.26 -16.04
CA LYS A 177 11.40 9.83 -16.54
C LYS A 177 11.37 11.33 -16.39
N PHE A 178 12.36 11.89 -15.72
CA PHE A 178 12.51 13.34 -15.58
C PHE A 178 13.95 13.75 -15.87
N LYS A 179 14.10 15.00 -16.30
CA LYS A 179 15.40 15.63 -16.55
C LYS A 179 15.75 16.42 -15.30
N LEU A 180 16.95 16.16 -14.77
CA LEU A 180 17.59 17.07 -13.82
C LEU A 180 18.20 18.24 -14.58
#